data_AF-A0A7X8FZN0-F1
#
_entry.id   AF-A0A7X8FZN0-F1
#
_cell.length_a   1.000
_cell.length_b   1.000
_cell.length_c   1.000
_cell.angle_alpha   90.00
_cell.angle_beta   90.00
_cell.angle_gamma   90.00
#
_symmetry.space_group_name_H-M   'P 1'
#
loop_
_entity.id
_entity.type
_entity.pdbx_description
1 polymer ?
#
loop_
_entity_poly.entity_id
_entity_poly.type
_entity_poly.pdbx_seq_one_letter_code
_entity_poly.pdbx_strand_id
1 'polypeptide(L)'
;MKGVDYMVYDGKKQEFEVFDTKLEISKERDVYNYYSGYFNDLAKKLTEEYEKKYVEVNTCIEDVHNNGYDQGFEFISQAILKAIDILIEYKIYDISYEVFLEEYYSKYYNWNDIFDSIDNKYLSIIKSTEELDEYRTSRRENRGKWIGGGFGLGGAVQAGALNILSGTAHGVFNLGAKLMSAVIDSSDKRKIFRDPNMLDTLKKAVLINIICIKFALYDALYSRGIIA
;
A
#
# COMPACT_ATOMS: atom_id res chain seq x y z
N MET A 1 -33.08 14.00 -3.26
CA MET A 1 -31.73 13.78 -2.70
C MET A 1 -31.56 14.76 -1.54
N LYS A 2 -31.49 14.28 -0.30
CA LYS A 2 -31.10 15.11 0.85
C LYS A 2 -29.57 15.22 0.81
N GLY A 3 -29.05 16.46 0.85
CA GLY A 3 -27.62 16.72 0.88
C GLY A 3 -26.99 16.02 2.07
N VAL A 4 -26.00 15.17 1.79
CA VAL A 4 -25.08 14.71 2.82
C VAL A 4 -24.15 15.89 3.07
N ASP A 5 -24.21 16.48 4.27
CA ASP A 5 -23.23 17.47 4.71
C ASP A 5 -21.90 16.75 4.85
N TYR A 6 -20.98 16.98 3.91
CA TYR A 6 -19.62 16.49 4.00
C TYR A 6 -18.88 17.41 4.99
N MET A 7 -18.56 16.89 6.17
CA MET A 7 -17.87 17.64 7.23
C MET A 7 -16.37 17.65 6.97
N VAL A 8 -15.93 18.54 6.07
CA VAL A 8 -14.51 18.80 5.80
C VAL A 8 -13.83 19.35 7.06
N TYR A 9 -12.62 18.86 7.37
CA TYR A 9 -11.77 19.52 8.35
C TYR A 9 -11.12 20.78 7.74
N ASP A 10 -11.72 21.96 7.94
CA ASP A 10 -11.23 23.24 7.39
C ASP A 10 -10.06 23.86 8.17
N GLY A 11 -9.52 23.14 9.16
CA GLY A 11 -8.48 23.64 10.04
C GLY A 11 -8.94 24.78 10.95
N LYS A 12 -8.18 25.01 12.01
CA LYS A 12 -8.39 26.10 12.96
C LYS A 12 -7.09 26.82 13.15
N LYS A 13 -7.13 28.16 13.06
CA LYS A 13 -6.03 28.97 13.57
C LYS A 13 -5.98 28.80 15.08
N GLN A 14 -4.82 28.44 15.60
CA GLN A 14 -4.59 28.24 17.03
C GLN A 14 -3.37 29.05 17.46
N GLU A 15 -3.45 29.65 18.64
CA GLU A 15 -2.35 30.42 19.22
C GLU A 15 -1.99 29.81 20.57
N PHE A 16 -0.70 29.58 20.79
CA PHE A 16 -0.16 29.02 22.01
C PHE A 16 0.89 29.95 22.58
N GLU A 17 0.82 30.23 23.87
CA GLU A 17 1.92 30.85 24.60
C GLU A 17 2.92 29.76 25.00
N VAL A 18 4.14 29.86 24.46
CA VAL A 18 5.26 28.96 24.77
C VAL A 18 6.39 29.82 25.30
N PHE A 19 6.55 29.82 26.63
CA PHE A 19 7.37 30.80 27.35
C PHE A 19 6.96 32.24 26.99
N ASP A 20 7.92 33.11 26.65
CA ASP A 20 7.67 34.51 26.28
C ASP A 20 7.37 34.68 24.77
N THR A 21 7.09 33.58 24.05
CA THR A 21 6.82 33.60 22.60
C THR A 21 5.41 33.12 22.29
N LYS A 22 4.75 33.79 21.34
CA LYS A 22 3.48 33.34 20.77
C LYS A 22 3.75 32.47 19.55
N LEU A 23 3.33 31.22 19.62
CA LEU A 23 3.35 30.30 18.49
C LEU A 23 1.97 30.30 17.83
N GLU A 24 1.92 30.67 16.55
CA GLU A 24 0.72 30.58 15.73
C GLU A 24 0.76 29.31 14.88
N ILE A 25 -0.31 28.52 14.94
CA ILE A 25 -0.60 27.44 14.01
C ILE A 25 -1.63 27.95 13.02
N SER A 26 -1.25 28.01 11.74
CA SER A 26 -2.14 28.36 10.65
C SER A 26 -3.19 27.27 10.40
N LYS A 27 -4.27 27.60 9.70
CA LYS A 27 -5.30 26.61 9.33
C LYS A 27 -4.71 25.45 8.53
N GLU A 28 -3.81 25.74 7.60
CA GLU A 28 -3.17 24.77 6.72
C GLU A 28 -2.28 23.81 7.53
N ARG A 29 -1.52 24.33 8.49
CA ARG A 29 -0.72 23.50 9.40
C ARG A 29 -1.59 22.65 10.33
N ASP A 30 -2.75 23.16 10.72
CA ASP A 30 -3.71 22.41 11.51
C ASP A 30 -4.37 21.28 10.70
N VAL A 31 -4.73 21.52 9.43
CA VAL A 31 -5.15 20.48 8.46
C VAL A 31 -4.04 19.43 8.32
N TYR A 32 -2.78 19.87 8.20
CA TYR A 32 -1.63 18.98 8.12
C TYR A 32 -1.48 18.11 9.39
N ASN A 33 -1.66 18.69 10.57
CA ASN A 33 -1.55 17.94 11.81
C ASN A 33 -2.70 16.95 11.97
N TYR A 34 -3.92 17.35 11.59
CA TYR A 34 -5.11 16.50 11.64
C TYR A 34 -4.96 15.25 10.79
N TYR A 35 -4.68 15.40 9.48
CA TYR A 35 -4.55 14.23 8.60
C TYR A 35 -3.26 13.45 8.88
N SER A 36 -2.21 14.08 9.41
CA SER A 36 -1.05 13.33 9.91
C SER A 36 -1.40 12.41 11.07
N GLY A 37 -2.20 12.88 12.03
CA GLY A 37 -2.73 12.04 13.11
C GLY A 37 -3.61 10.92 12.57
N TYR A 38 -4.57 11.26 11.71
CA TYR A 38 -5.48 10.29 11.08
C TYR A 38 -4.76 9.15 10.38
N PHE A 39 -3.81 9.45 9.46
CA PHE A 39 -3.08 8.41 8.73
C PHE A 39 -2.12 7.62 9.61
N ASN A 40 -1.54 8.23 10.65
CA ASN A 40 -0.71 7.48 11.60
C ASN A 40 -1.54 6.44 12.38
N ASP A 41 -2.76 6.80 12.81
CA ASP A 41 -3.63 5.87 13.53
C ASP A 41 -4.24 4.81 12.61
N LEU A 42 -4.59 5.20 11.38
CA LEU A 42 -5.01 4.26 10.33
C LEU A 42 -3.89 3.27 10.00
N ALA A 43 -2.64 3.73 9.89
CA ALA A 43 -1.49 2.88 9.60
C ALA A 43 -1.25 1.84 10.70
N LYS A 44 -1.34 2.23 11.99
CA LYS A 44 -1.23 1.29 13.11
C LYS A 44 -2.30 0.20 13.00
N LYS A 45 -3.57 0.61 12.86
CA LYS A 45 -4.71 -0.30 12.76
C LYS A 45 -4.56 -1.29 11.60
N LEU A 46 -4.33 -0.79 10.39
CA LEU A 46 -4.26 -1.64 9.20
C LEU A 46 -3.02 -2.56 9.21
N THR A 47 -1.91 -2.12 9.82
CA THR A 47 -0.72 -2.97 9.96
C THR A 47 -0.94 -4.11 10.97
N GLU A 48 -1.69 -3.87 12.04
CA GLU A 48 -2.10 -4.94 12.97
C GLU A 48 -3.05 -5.94 12.31
N GLU A 49 -3.97 -5.48 11.47
CA GLU A 49 -4.87 -6.35 10.69
C GLU A 49 -4.10 -7.15 9.63
N TYR A 50 -3.13 -6.52 8.96
CA TYR A 50 -2.21 -7.20 8.05
C TYR A 50 -1.43 -8.31 8.74
N GLU A 51 -0.85 -8.03 9.92
CA GLU A 51 -0.12 -9.04 10.70
C GLU A 51 -0.98 -10.25 11.03
N LYS A 52 -2.22 -10.02 11.49
CA LYS A 52 -3.17 -11.09 11.79
C LYS A 52 -3.45 -11.93 10.55
N LYS A 53 -3.76 -11.28 9.42
CA LYS A 53 -4.03 -11.96 8.14
C LYS A 53 -2.82 -12.76 7.66
N TYR A 54 -1.62 -12.19 7.76
CA TYR A 54 -0.39 -12.86 7.35
C TYR A 54 -0.17 -14.14 8.16
N VAL A 55 -0.31 -14.08 9.48
CA VAL A 55 -0.12 -15.24 10.38
C VAL A 55 -1.20 -16.31 10.18
N GLU A 56 -2.43 -15.89 9.88
CA GLU A 56 -3.55 -16.82 9.63
C GLU A 56 -3.41 -17.56 8.29
N VAL A 57 -2.99 -16.87 7.23
CA VAL A 57 -3.01 -17.39 5.86
C VAL A 57 -1.69 -18.04 5.46
N ASN A 58 -0.55 -17.54 5.93
CA ASN A 58 0.76 -17.98 5.46
C ASN A 58 1.40 -18.98 6.42
N THR A 59 1.63 -20.19 5.94
CA THR A 59 2.25 -21.28 6.69
C THR A 59 3.63 -21.67 6.16
N CYS A 60 3.96 -21.21 4.95
CA CYS A 60 5.23 -21.42 4.28
C CYS A 60 5.61 -20.25 3.37
N ILE A 61 6.85 -20.26 2.86
CA ILE A 61 7.34 -19.20 1.95
C ILE A 61 6.60 -19.23 0.60
N GLU A 62 6.11 -20.38 0.17
CA GLU A 62 5.29 -20.52 -1.02
C GLU A 62 3.96 -19.76 -0.90
N ASP A 63 3.34 -19.76 0.28
CA ASP A 63 2.13 -18.97 0.52
C ASP A 63 2.46 -17.47 0.32
N VAL A 64 3.54 -17.01 0.96
CA VAL A 64 4.00 -15.61 0.85
C VAL A 64 4.35 -15.24 -0.60
N HIS A 65 5.01 -16.11 -1.35
CA HIS A 65 5.30 -15.91 -2.77
C HIS A 65 4.03 -15.74 -3.59
N ASN A 66 3.02 -16.59 -3.34
CA ASN A 66 1.81 -16.64 -4.15
C ASN A 66 0.80 -15.54 -3.80
N ASN A 67 0.79 -15.04 -2.56
CA ASN A 67 -0.29 -14.17 -2.07
C ASN A 67 0.21 -12.94 -1.28
N GLY A 68 1.48 -12.92 -0.85
CA GLY A 68 1.96 -11.94 0.13
C GLY A 68 1.96 -10.51 -0.42
N TYR A 69 2.21 -10.36 -1.73
CA TYR A 69 2.14 -9.08 -2.42
C TYR A 69 0.73 -8.47 -2.34
N ASP A 70 -0.28 -9.26 -2.74
CA ASP A 70 -1.67 -8.84 -2.76
C ASP A 70 -2.18 -8.57 -1.34
N GLN A 71 -1.77 -9.39 -0.37
CA GLN A 71 -2.11 -9.17 1.04
C GLN A 71 -1.67 -7.80 1.54
N GLY A 72 -0.41 -7.40 1.30
CA GLY A 72 0.05 -6.07 1.73
C GLY A 72 -0.60 -4.94 0.93
N PHE A 73 -0.77 -5.14 -0.38
CA PHE A 73 -1.38 -4.14 -1.26
C PHE A 73 -2.86 -3.89 -0.92
N GLU A 74 -3.60 -4.91 -0.46
CA GLU A 74 -4.98 -4.78 0.01
C GLU A 74 -5.10 -3.74 1.15
N PHE A 75 -4.23 -3.81 2.16
CA PHE A 75 -4.25 -2.86 3.27
C PHE A 75 -3.78 -1.46 2.85
N ILE A 76 -2.78 -1.36 1.97
CA ILE A 76 -2.36 -0.07 1.40
C ILE A 76 -3.53 0.56 0.61
N SER A 77 -4.25 -0.23 -0.18
CA SER A 77 -5.40 0.22 -0.97
C SER A 77 -6.55 0.75 -0.12
N GLN A 78 -6.82 0.15 1.04
CA GLN A 78 -7.81 0.67 1.97
C GLN A 78 -7.47 2.10 2.42
N ALA A 79 -6.19 2.40 2.67
CA ALA A 79 -5.76 3.75 3.04
C ALA A 79 -5.78 4.73 1.85
N ILE A 80 -5.51 4.26 0.63
CA ILE A 80 -5.65 5.08 -0.58
C ILE A 80 -7.12 5.49 -0.75
N LEU A 81 -8.06 4.57 -0.58
CA LEU A 81 -9.49 4.88 -0.62
C LEU A 81 -9.89 5.92 0.42
N LYS A 82 -9.25 5.95 1.59
CA LYS A 82 -9.44 7.03 2.57
C LYS A 82 -8.93 8.38 2.11
N ALA A 83 -7.80 8.44 1.39
CA ALA A 83 -7.38 9.68 0.77
C ALA A 83 -8.38 10.15 -0.30
N ILE A 84 -8.93 9.23 -1.10
CA ILE A 84 -9.96 9.56 -2.11
C ILE A 84 -11.25 10.06 -1.44
N ASP A 85 -11.72 9.41 -0.37
CA ASP A 85 -12.88 9.85 0.41
C ASP A 85 -12.69 11.30 0.90
N ILE A 86 -11.47 11.64 1.38
CA ILE A 86 -11.12 13.00 1.81
C ILE A 86 -11.16 13.98 0.64
N LEU A 87 -10.60 13.63 -0.52
CA LEU A 87 -10.66 14.50 -1.72
C LEU A 87 -12.12 14.78 -2.14
N ILE A 88 -12.98 13.77 -2.07
CA ILE A 88 -14.43 13.89 -2.32
C ILE A 88 -15.10 14.83 -1.31
N GLU A 89 -14.71 14.77 -0.03
CA GLU A 89 -15.19 15.70 0.99
C GLU A 89 -14.83 17.15 0.63
N TYR A 90 -13.61 17.39 0.16
CA TYR A 90 -13.14 18.69 -0.37
C TYR A 90 -13.73 19.08 -1.74
N LYS A 91 -14.68 18.31 -2.29
CA LYS A 91 -15.29 18.54 -3.61
C LYS A 91 -14.31 18.41 -4.78
N ILE A 92 -13.22 17.68 -4.59
CA ILE A 92 -12.25 17.35 -5.62
C ILE A 92 -12.65 16.01 -6.24
N TYR A 93 -13.38 16.06 -7.36
CA TYR A 93 -13.96 14.88 -8.01
C TYR A 93 -13.19 14.39 -9.24
N ASP A 94 -12.26 15.19 -9.75
CA ASP A 94 -11.52 14.90 -10.97
C ASP A 94 -10.21 14.13 -10.70
N ILE A 95 -9.84 13.95 -9.43
CA ILE A 95 -8.78 13.02 -9.02
C ILE A 95 -9.41 11.65 -8.75
N SER A 96 -9.30 10.73 -9.70
CA SER A 96 -9.70 9.34 -9.51
C SER A 96 -8.68 8.56 -8.67
N TYR A 97 -9.00 7.31 -8.33
CA TYR A 97 -8.06 6.40 -7.67
C TYR A 97 -6.77 6.22 -8.49
N GLU A 98 -6.89 6.06 -9.80
CA GLU A 98 -5.77 5.88 -10.74
C GLU A 98 -4.93 7.16 -10.83
N VAL A 99 -5.58 8.32 -10.99
CA VAL A 99 -4.90 9.62 -11.01
C VAL A 99 -4.13 9.86 -9.70
N PHE A 100 -4.75 9.54 -8.55
CA PHE A 100 -4.09 9.66 -7.24
C PHE A 100 -2.84 8.78 -7.15
N LEU A 101 -2.94 7.53 -7.60
CA LEU A 101 -1.83 6.60 -7.61
C LEU A 101 -0.68 7.08 -8.51
N GLU A 102 -0.99 7.45 -9.74
CA GLU A 102 -0.01 7.77 -10.77
C GLU A 102 0.67 9.11 -10.52
N GLU A 103 -0.11 10.16 -10.30
CA GLU A 103 0.39 11.54 -10.26
C GLU A 103 0.89 11.94 -8.87
N TYR A 104 0.34 11.37 -7.80
CA TYR A 104 0.60 11.83 -6.44
C TYR A 104 1.33 10.78 -5.57
N TYR A 105 0.90 9.52 -5.60
CA TYR A 105 1.40 8.50 -4.66
C TYR A 105 2.61 7.72 -5.16
N SER A 106 2.76 7.51 -6.46
CA SER A 106 3.79 6.65 -7.09
C SER A 106 5.21 6.94 -6.59
N LYS A 107 5.56 8.22 -6.39
CA LYS A 107 6.87 8.66 -5.88
C LYS A 107 7.16 8.28 -4.42
N TYR A 108 6.13 7.95 -3.63
CA TYR A 108 6.26 7.54 -2.24
C TYR A 108 6.14 6.02 -2.05
N TYR A 109 5.60 5.32 -3.05
CA TYR A 109 5.29 3.91 -2.96
C TYR A 109 6.56 3.04 -3.09
N ASN A 110 6.76 2.13 -2.15
CA ASN A 110 7.93 1.24 -2.14
C ASN A 110 7.61 -0.24 -1.86
N TRP A 111 6.32 -0.61 -1.78
CA TRP A 111 5.91 -1.98 -1.49
C TRP A 111 6.46 -3.00 -2.50
N ASN A 112 6.49 -2.65 -3.79
CA ASN A 112 7.07 -3.49 -4.83
C ASN A 112 8.51 -3.88 -4.51
N ASP A 113 9.35 -2.91 -4.18
CA ASP A 113 10.77 -3.16 -3.98
C ASP A 113 11.03 -3.97 -2.70
N ILE A 114 10.29 -3.69 -1.64
CA ILE A 114 10.42 -4.45 -0.38
C ILE A 114 9.92 -5.89 -0.57
N PHE A 115 8.75 -6.09 -1.18
CA PHE A 115 8.23 -7.43 -1.43
C PHE A 115 9.15 -8.20 -2.38
N ASP A 116 9.57 -7.59 -3.49
CA ASP A 116 10.52 -8.20 -4.45
C ASP A 116 11.81 -8.62 -3.71
N SER A 117 12.30 -7.85 -2.73
CA SER A 117 13.52 -8.21 -1.99
C SER A 117 13.38 -9.52 -1.18
N ILE A 118 12.18 -9.81 -0.68
CA ILE A 118 11.87 -11.03 0.06
C ILE A 118 11.62 -12.17 -0.94
N ASP A 119 10.82 -11.91 -1.96
CA ASP A 119 10.47 -12.88 -2.99
C ASP A 119 11.69 -13.40 -3.74
N ASN A 120 12.63 -12.52 -4.05
CA ASN A 120 13.90 -12.88 -4.69
C ASN A 120 14.73 -13.88 -3.87
N LYS A 121 14.62 -13.89 -2.53
CA LYS A 121 15.31 -14.89 -1.70
C LYS A 121 14.74 -16.28 -1.96
N TYR A 122 13.41 -16.39 -2.05
CA TYR A 122 12.74 -17.64 -2.40
C TYR A 122 13.06 -18.07 -3.84
N LEU A 123 12.96 -17.15 -4.80
CA LEU A 123 13.23 -17.44 -6.20
C LEU A 123 14.68 -17.90 -6.43
N SER A 124 15.65 -17.36 -5.70
CA SER A 124 17.05 -17.80 -5.78
C SER A 124 17.29 -19.24 -5.33
N ILE A 125 16.36 -19.82 -4.57
CA ILE A 125 16.38 -21.24 -4.17
C ILE A 125 15.81 -22.13 -5.27
N ILE A 126 14.78 -21.65 -5.97
CA ILE A 126 13.97 -22.50 -6.87
C ILE A 126 14.26 -22.31 -8.36
N LYS A 127 14.95 -21.23 -8.75
CA LYS A 127 15.29 -20.90 -10.15
C LYS A 127 16.80 -20.97 -10.38
N SER A 128 17.17 -21.35 -11.60
CA SER A 128 18.52 -21.11 -12.11
C SER A 128 18.80 -19.61 -12.25
N THR A 129 20.08 -19.23 -12.40
CA THR A 129 20.49 -17.83 -12.56
C THR A 129 19.84 -17.18 -13.79
N GLU A 130 19.78 -17.89 -14.92
CA GLU A 130 19.19 -17.39 -16.16
C GLU A 130 17.68 -17.13 -16.00
N GLU A 131 16.94 -18.10 -15.44
CA GLU A 131 15.49 -17.95 -15.18
C GLU A 131 15.17 -16.84 -14.18
N LEU A 132 16.07 -16.58 -13.23
CA LEU A 132 15.94 -15.51 -12.25
C LEU A 132 16.13 -14.14 -12.90
N ASP A 133 17.12 -14.00 -13.79
CA ASP A 133 17.41 -12.75 -14.48
C ASP A 133 16.33 -12.40 -15.52
N GLU A 134 15.79 -13.39 -16.23
CA GLU A 134 14.61 -13.22 -17.09
C GLU A 134 13.39 -12.77 -16.28
N TYR A 135 13.11 -13.43 -15.15
CA TYR A 135 12.00 -13.05 -14.27
C TYR A 135 12.14 -11.62 -13.76
N ARG A 136 13.35 -11.24 -13.30
CA ARG A 136 13.63 -9.88 -12.82
C ARG A 136 13.42 -8.87 -13.92
N THR A 137 13.93 -9.11 -15.12
CA THR A 137 13.78 -8.21 -16.27
C THR A 137 12.31 -7.97 -16.60
N SER A 138 11.52 -9.04 -16.73
CA SER A 138 10.08 -8.96 -16.97
C SER A 138 9.35 -8.16 -15.88
N ARG A 139 9.70 -8.35 -14.61
CA ARG A 139 9.14 -7.55 -13.52
C ARG A 139 9.51 -6.07 -13.66
N ARG A 140 10.77 -5.73 -13.93
CA ARG A 140 11.21 -4.32 -14.11
C ARG A 140 10.44 -3.59 -15.20
N GLU A 141 10.21 -4.25 -16.33
CA GLU A 141 9.48 -3.69 -17.47
C GLU A 141 7.99 -3.47 -17.17
N ASN A 142 7.43 -4.18 -16.18
CA ASN A 142 6.03 -4.06 -15.79
C ASN A 142 5.82 -3.17 -14.54
N ARG A 143 6.86 -2.87 -13.75
CA ARG A 143 6.77 -2.03 -12.54
C ARG A 143 6.31 -0.59 -12.78
N GLY A 144 6.51 -0.05 -13.99
CA GLY A 144 6.15 1.33 -14.35
C GLY A 144 4.74 1.53 -14.92
N LYS A 145 3.96 0.45 -15.10
CA LYS A 145 2.64 0.51 -15.75
C LYS A 145 1.53 0.56 -14.70
N TRP A 146 1.46 1.68 -13.98
CA TRP A 146 0.26 2.04 -13.21
C TRP A 146 -0.87 2.52 -14.14
N ILE A 147 -0.47 3.11 -15.29
CA ILE A 147 -1.34 3.74 -16.27
C ILE A 147 -2.07 2.72 -17.12
N GLY A 148 -3.35 2.52 -16.81
CA GLY A 148 -4.29 1.77 -17.64
C GLY A 148 -4.95 0.56 -16.98
N GLY A 149 -5.58 0.75 -15.80
CA GLY A 149 -6.66 -0.13 -15.32
C GLY A 149 -6.31 -1.60 -15.12
N GLY A 150 -5.06 -1.93 -14.81
CA GLY A 150 -4.59 -3.30 -14.67
C GLY A 150 -3.36 -3.39 -13.80
N PHE A 151 -3.57 -3.61 -12.49
CA PHE A 151 -2.53 -4.14 -11.62
C PHE A 151 -1.93 -5.37 -12.31
N GLY A 152 -0.61 -5.32 -12.55
CA GLY A 152 0.11 -6.38 -13.23
C GLY A 152 -0.32 -7.75 -12.71
N LEU A 153 -0.97 -8.52 -13.59
CA LEU A 153 -1.47 -9.87 -13.33
C LEU A 153 -2.57 -9.95 -12.25
N GLY A 154 -3.54 -9.02 -12.21
CA GLY A 154 -4.59 -9.12 -11.20
C GLY A 154 -5.71 -8.08 -11.22
N GLY A 155 -6.12 -7.58 -12.38
CA GLY A 155 -7.48 -7.06 -12.55
C GLY A 155 -7.70 -5.56 -12.35
N ALA A 156 -8.73 -5.11 -13.05
CA ALA A 156 -9.22 -3.75 -13.11
C ALA A 156 -9.89 -3.34 -11.80
N VAL A 157 -9.43 -2.23 -11.22
CA VAL A 157 -10.26 -1.47 -10.28
C VAL A 157 -11.16 -0.60 -11.15
N GLN A 158 -12.37 -1.10 -11.45
CA GLN A 158 -13.42 -0.25 -12.01
C GLN A 158 -13.96 0.62 -10.87
N ALA A 159 -13.70 1.93 -10.99
CA ALA A 159 -14.22 3.02 -10.16
C ALA A 159 -15.76 3.07 -10.17
N GLY A 160 -16.39 2.14 -9.45
CA GLY A 160 -17.85 1.99 -9.39
C GLY A 160 -18.34 0.67 -8.77
N ALA A 161 -17.47 -0.33 -8.57
CA ALA A 161 -17.83 -1.62 -7.98
C ALA A 161 -17.13 -1.87 -6.63
N LEU A 162 -17.22 -0.92 -5.69
CA LEU A 162 -16.75 -1.12 -4.32
C LEU A 162 -17.73 -1.97 -3.49
N ASN A 163 -18.13 -3.12 -4.03
CA ASN A 163 -18.31 -4.31 -3.20
C ASN A 163 -16.92 -4.93 -3.11
N ILE A 164 -16.13 -4.51 -2.12
CA ILE A 164 -14.92 -5.25 -1.77
C ILE A 164 -15.41 -6.64 -1.38
N LEU A 165 -15.23 -7.54 -2.32
CA LEU A 165 -15.50 -8.96 -2.30
C LEU A 165 -14.96 -9.52 -0.98
N SER A 166 -15.85 -9.69 -0.01
CA SER A 166 -15.65 -10.62 1.07
C SER A 166 -15.51 -12.00 0.44
N GLY A 167 -14.29 -12.51 0.41
CA GLY A 167 -13.99 -13.85 -0.06
C GLY A 167 -13.25 -13.89 -1.39
N THR A 168 -11.96 -14.20 -1.29
CA THR A 168 -11.31 -15.07 -2.28
C THR A 168 -11.10 -14.45 -3.67
N ALA A 169 -10.20 -13.48 -3.78
CA ALA A 169 -9.46 -13.27 -5.01
C ALA A 169 -8.17 -14.11 -4.95
N HIS A 170 -8.31 -15.42 -5.09
CA HIS A 170 -7.17 -16.28 -5.41
C HIS A 170 -6.68 -15.93 -6.82
N GLY A 171 -5.57 -15.19 -6.90
CA GLY A 171 -4.79 -15.04 -8.11
C GLY A 171 -4.20 -16.40 -8.49
N VAL A 172 -4.88 -17.08 -9.41
CA VAL A 172 -4.42 -18.33 -10.03
C VAL A 172 -3.20 -18.02 -10.91
N PHE A 173 -2.03 -18.55 -10.54
CA PHE A 173 -1.00 -18.88 -11.53
C PHE A 173 -1.04 -20.36 -11.87
N ASN A 174 -1.27 -20.61 -13.15
CA ASN A 174 -1.31 -21.92 -13.76
C ASN A 174 0.02 -22.65 -13.58
N LEU A 175 0.00 -23.78 -12.87
CA LEU A 175 0.48 -25.08 -13.35
C LEU A 175 1.88 -25.14 -14.01
N GLY A 176 2.88 -24.41 -13.50
CA GLY A 176 4.27 -24.49 -13.97
C GLY A 176 5.29 -25.02 -12.96
N ALA A 177 4.89 -25.34 -11.72
CA ALA A 177 5.83 -25.65 -10.63
C ALA A 177 5.50 -26.93 -9.83
N LYS A 178 4.60 -27.79 -10.33
CA LYS A 178 4.35 -29.10 -9.70
C LYS A 178 5.53 -30.09 -9.82
N LEU A 179 6.60 -29.76 -10.55
CA LEU A 179 7.66 -30.71 -10.90
C LEU A 179 9.03 -30.48 -10.26
N MET A 180 9.29 -29.39 -9.51
CA MET A 180 10.62 -29.14 -8.90
C MET A 180 10.65 -29.20 -7.37
N SER A 181 9.50 -29.05 -6.69
CA SER A 181 9.46 -28.83 -5.24
C SER A 181 9.70 -30.06 -4.35
N ALA A 182 9.78 -31.27 -4.89
CA ALA A 182 9.94 -32.47 -4.06
C ALA A 182 11.39 -32.69 -3.57
N VAL A 183 12.39 -32.08 -4.22
CA VAL A 183 13.82 -32.38 -3.96
C VAL A 183 14.64 -31.15 -3.57
N ILE A 184 14.10 -29.93 -3.72
CA ILE A 184 14.79 -28.70 -3.31
C ILE A 184 14.64 -28.54 -1.80
N ASP A 185 15.78 -28.50 -1.12
CA ASP A 185 15.94 -28.72 0.30
C ASP A 185 14.95 -27.91 1.16
N SER A 186 14.04 -28.63 1.83
CA SER A 186 13.04 -28.06 2.72
C SER A 186 13.64 -27.23 3.86
N SER A 187 14.95 -27.39 4.12
CA SER A 187 15.68 -26.65 5.15
C SER A 187 15.84 -25.16 4.83
N ASP A 188 16.22 -24.79 3.60
CA ASP A 188 16.49 -23.40 3.22
C ASP A 188 15.20 -22.58 3.07
N LYS A 189 14.16 -23.18 2.51
CA LYS A 189 12.82 -22.58 2.45
C LYS A 189 12.29 -22.27 3.86
N ARG A 190 12.45 -23.21 4.80
CA ARG A 190 12.07 -22.99 6.21
C ARG A 190 12.91 -21.91 6.88
N LYS A 191 14.21 -21.80 6.58
CA LYS A 191 15.07 -20.73 7.12
C LYS A 191 14.57 -19.35 6.71
N ILE A 192 14.20 -19.19 5.43
CA ILE A 192 13.62 -17.94 4.93
C ILE A 192 12.31 -17.64 5.66
N PHE A 193 11.35 -18.57 5.66
CA PHE A 193 10.03 -18.34 6.27
C PHE A 193 10.10 -18.07 7.78
N ARG A 194 11.02 -18.74 8.48
CA ARG A 194 11.23 -18.56 9.93
C ARG A 194 12.18 -17.42 10.27
N ASP A 195 12.67 -16.67 9.29
CA ASP A 195 13.44 -15.45 9.56
C ASP A 195 12.53 -14.48 10.32
N PRO A 196 12.83 -14.18 11.60
CA PRO A 196 11.98 -13.31 12.42
C PRO A 196 11.85 -11.91 11.83
N ASN A 197 12.77 -11.51 10.95
CA ASN A 197 12.75 -10.20 10.31
C ASN A 197 11.84 -10.13 9.10
N MET A 198 11.36 -11.25 8.54
CA MET A 198 10.55 -11.22 7.31
C MET A 198 9.22 -10.51 7.55
N LEU A 199 8.44 -11.00 8.51
CA LEU A 199 7.15 -10.40 8.84
C LEU A 199 7.33 -8.95 9.32
N ASP A 200 8.35 -8.68 10.14
CA ASP A 200 8.66 -7.32 10.59
C ASP A 200 8.99 -6.38 9.41
N THR A 201 9.75 -6.86 8.42
CA THR A 201 10.07 -6.08 7.21
C THR A 201 8.81 -5.77 6.39
N LEU A 202 7.94 -6.77 6.18
CA LEU A 202 6.70 -6.58 5.45
C LEU A 202 5.73 -5.66 6.20
N LYS A 203 5.59 -5.82 7.51
CA LYS A 203 4.80 -4.93 8.38
C LYS A 203 5.28 -3.49 8.30
N LYS A 204 6.60 -3.27 8.41
CA LYS A 204 7.20 -1.93 8.28
C LYS A 204 6.93 -1.34 6.91
N ALA A 205 7.00 -2.13 5.85
CA ALA A 205 6.70 -1.65 4.51
C ALA A 205 5.22 -1.24 4.37
N VAL A 206 4.27 -2.07 4.82
CA VAL A 206 2.84 -1.71 4.83
C VAL A 206 2.61 -0.44 5.64
N LEU A 207 3.17 -0.35 6.85
CA LEU A 207 3.08 0.82 7.71
C LEU A 207 3.59 2.09 7.02
N ILE A 208 4.80 2.05 6.45
CA ILE A 208 5.43 3.19 5.79
C ILE A 208 4.62 3.61 4.57
N ASN A 209 4.18 2.67 3.73
CA ASN A 209 3.36 2.97 2.56
C ASN A 209 2.06 3.66 2.96
N ILE A 210 1.40 3.21 4.02
CA ILE A 210 0.17 3.84 4.52
C ILE A 210 0.45 5.24 5.09
N ILE A 211 1.50 5.40 5.90
CA ILE A 211 1.89 6.71 6.43
C ILE A 211 2.18 7.69 5.29
N CYS A 212 2.83 7.24 4.22
CA CYS A 212 3.21 8.07 3.09
C CYS A 212 2.02 8.56 2.24
N ILE A 213 0.86 7.90 2.31
CA ILE A 213 -0.35 8.36 1.60
C ILE A 213 -0.75 9.77 2.01
N LYS A 214 -0.46 10.19 3.26
CA LYS A 214 -0.72 11.57 3.68
C LYS A 214 0.04 12.58 2.84
N PHE A 215 1.27 12.28 2.41
CA PHE A 215 2.06 13.19 1.57
C PHE A 215 1.44 13.32 0.18
N ALA A 216 0.98 12.21 -0.41
CA ALA A 216 0.25 12.23 -1.66
C ALA A 216 -1.09 13.00 -1.54
N LEU A 217 -1.80 12.86 -0.41
CA LEU A 217 -2.98 13.67 -0.13
C LEU A 217 -2.63 15.16 -0.04
N TYR A 218 -1.55 15.54 0.64
CA TYR A 218 -1.12 16.95 0.70
C TYR A 218 -0.78 17.50 -0.68
N ASP A 219 -0.05 16.76 -1.50
CA ASP A 219 0.26 17.20 -2.86
C ASP A 219 -1.01 17.40 -3.69
N ALA A 220 -2.01 16.52 -3.53
CA ALA A 220 -3.31 16.67 -4.18
C ALA A 220 -4.05 17.91 -3.71
N LEU A 221 -4.16 18.13 -2.39
CA LEU A 221 -4.80 19.32 -1.81
C LEU A 221 -4.08 20.62 -2.20
N TYR A 222 -2.74 20.61 -2.21
CA TYR A 222 -1.91 21.74 -2.62
C TYR A 222 -2.12 22.08 -4.09
N SER A 223 -2.15 21.07 -4.97
CA SER A 223 -2.40 21.27 -6.41
C SER A 223 -3.76 21.90 -6.72
N ARG A 224 -4.69 21.89 -5.76
CA ARG A 224 -6.02 22.49 -5.86
C ARG A 224 -6.18 23.77 -5.05
N GLY A 225 -5.11 24.29 -4.46
CA GLY A 225 -5.12 25.52 -3.68
C GLY A 225 -5.94 25.43 -2.39
N ILE A 226 -6.20 24.22 -1.89
CA ILE A 226 -6.88 24.00 -0.61
C ILE A 226 -5.93 24.35 0.55
N ILE A 227 -4.65 24.05 0.38
CA ILE A 227 -3.57 24.36 1.32
C ILE A 227 -2.45 25.08 0.59
N ALA A 228 -1.69 25.90 1.33
CA ALA A 228 -0.58 26.71 0.83
C ALA A 228 0.80 26.18 1.25
#